data_AF-A0A935VA56-F1
#
_entry.id   AF-A0A935VA56-F1
#
_cell.length_a   1.000
_cell.length_b   1.000
_cell.length_c   1.000
_cell.angle_alpha   90.00
_cell.angle_beta   90.00
_cell.angle_gamma   90.00
#
_symmetry.space_group_name_H-M   'P 1'
#
loop_
_entity.id
_entity.type
_entity.pdbx_description
1 polymer ?
#
loop_
_entity_poly.entity_id
_entity_poly.type
_entity_poly.pdbx_seq_one_letter_code
_entity_poly.pdbx_strand_id
1 'polypeptide(L)'
;MPWLADSFEKAGDRTSAESTLTESLRIFPRSVLLRIKYAIFLGSGGRETEAISQHNIAANIDRKQALGWEYLLKSGSVNAFLAARNNSEIALPADLLPEAAVRHYLDDAPPNSR
;
A
#
# COMPACT_ATOMS: atom_id res chain seq x y z
N MET A 1 5.51 8.49 7.31
CA MET A 1 6.81 7.79 7.44
C MET A 1 6.58 6.27 7.45
N PRO A 2 6.50 5.61 6.29
CA PRO A 2 6.04 4.21 6.16
C PRO A 2 7.00 3.13 6.69
N TRP A 3 8.25 3.45 7.04
CA TRP A 3 9.21 2.48 7.62
C TRP A 3 9.06 2.30 9.13
N LEU A 4 8.40 3.23 9.82
CA LEU A 4 8.20 3.15 11.28
C LEU A 4 7.16 2.09 11.65
N ALA A 5 6.10 1.94 10.87
CA ALA A 5 5.08 0.92 11.08
C ALA A 5 5.69 -0.50 11.05
N ASP A 6 6.53 -0.78 10.04
CA ASP A 6 7.23 -2.06 9.90
C ASP A 6 8.20 -2.31 11.08
N SER A 7 8.75 -1.25 11.69
CA SER A 7 9.63 -1.36 12.85
C SER A 7 8.85 -1.61 14.16
N PHE A 8 7.68 -1.01 14.34
CA PHE A 8 6.83 -1.24 15.50
C PHE A 8 6.18 -2.63 15.49
N GLU A 9 5.77 -3.12 14.31
CA GLU A 9 5.27 -4.48 14.17
C GLU A 9 6.35 -5.51 14.55
N LYS A 10 7.60 -5.30 14.12
CA LYS A 10 8.74 -6.14 14.51
C LYS A 10 9.11 -6.01 15.99
N ALA A 11 8.84 -4.86 16.61
CA ALA A 11 9.03 -4.63 18.04
C ALA A 11 7.87 -5.16 18.91
N GLY A 12 6.81 -5.70 18.30
CA GLY A 12 5.62 -6.19 19.01
C GLY A 12 4.67 -5.07 19.48
N ASP A 13 4.95 -3.81 19.16
CA ASP A 13 4.11 -2.67 19.50
C ASP A 13 3.06 -2.44 18.39
N ARG A 14 2.03 -3.29 18.43
CA ARG A 14 0.94 -3.29 17.47
C ARG A 14 0.16 -1.97 17.48
N THR A 15 0.01 -1.33 18.64
CA THR A 15 -0.74 -0.08 18.79
C THR A 15 -0.03 1.09 18.11
N SER A 16 1.29 1.22 18.28
CA SER A 16 2.06 2.25 17.60
C SER A 16 2.14 2.03 16.09
N ALA A 17 2.18 0.77 15.64
CA ALA A 17 2.11 0.42 14.21
C ALA A 17 0.77 0.86 13.59
N GLU A 18 -0.35 0.56 14.26
CA GLU A 18 -1.69 0.97 13.81
C GLU A 18 -1.83 2.50 13.77
N SER A 19 -1.39 3.19 14.83
CA SER A 19 -1.41 4.66 14.88
C SER A 19 -0.60 5.28 13.73
N THR A 20 0.56 4.70 13.41
CA THR A 20 1.40 5.18 12.31
C THR A 20 0.74 4.96 10.94
N LEU A 21 0.09 3.81 10.73
CA LEU A 21 -0.59 3.50 9.47
C LEU A 21 -1.84 4.36 9.26
N THR A 22 -2.63 4.54 10.32
CA THR A 22 -3.84 5.40 10.29
C THR A 22 -3.47 6.85 10.04
N GLU A 23 -2.44 7.38 10.70
CA GLU A 23 -1.92 8.73 10.44
C GLU A 23 -1.39 8.87 9.02
N SER A 24 -0.65 7.88 8.52
CA SER A 24 -0.14 7.89 7.14
C SER A 24 -1.28 7.89 6.11
N LEU A 25 -2.37 7.17 6.38
CA LEU A 25 -3.57 7.17 5.53
C LEU A 25 -4.36 8.48 5.62
N ARG A 26 -4.30 9.21 6.73
CA ARG A 26 -4.87 10.54 6.85
C ARG A 26 -4.14 11.54 5.94
N ILE A 27 -2.82 11.45 5.86
CA ILE A 27 -1.99 12.32 5.00
C ILE A 27 -2.10 11.88 3.53
N PHE A 28 -2.10 10.58 3.26
CA PHE A 28 -2.13 10.02 1.89
C PHE A 28 -3.33 9.08 1.69
N PRO A 29 -4.57 9.62 1.66
CA PRO A 29 -5.78 8.81 1.64
C PRO A 29 -5.95 8.00 0.35
N ARG A 30 -5.26 8.35 -0.74
CA ARG A 30 -5.34 7.63 -2.01
C ARG A 30 -4.17 6.66 -2.26
N SER A 31 -3.26 6.51 -1.30
CA SER A 31 -2.10 5.63 -1.48
C SER A 31 -2.51 4.14 -1.47
N VAL A 32 -2.40 3.50 -2.63
CA VAL A 32 -2.64 2.05 -2.78
C VAL A 32 -1.73 1.25 -1.86
N LEU A 33 -0.43 1.57 -1.82
CA LEU A 33 0.54 0.91 -0.95
C LEU A 33 0.14 0.97 0.53
N LEU A 34 -0.19 2.16 1.05
CA LEU A 34 -0.53 2.30 2.48
C LEU A 34 -1.82 1.56 2.83
N ARG A 35 -2.80 1.53 1.93
CA ARG A 35 -4.04 0.77 2.12
C ARG A 35 -3.79 -0.74 2.14
N ILE A 36 -2.94 -1.24 1.25
CA ILE A 36 -2.56 -2.67 1.25
C ILE A 36 -1.74 -3.02 2.49
N LYS A 37 -0.76 -2.19 2.89
CA LYS A 37 -0.03 -2.37 4.15
C LYS A 37 -0.98 -2.43 5.34
N TYR A 38 -1.94 -1.52 5.41
CA TYR A 38 -2.91 -1.50 6.50
C TYR A 38 -3.87 -2.69 6.45
N ALA A 39 -4.30 -3.13 5.28
CA ALA A 39 -5.08 -4.36 5.11
C ALA A 39 -4.34 -5.59 5.64
N ILE A 40 -3.07 -5.76 5.27
CA ILE A 40 -2.22 -6.86 5.74
C ILE A 40 -2.05 -6.79 7.27
N PHE A 41 -1.79 -5.61 7.80
CA PHE A 41 -1.69 -5.38 9.24
C PHE A 41 -3.00 -5.73 9.97
N LEU A 42 -4.17 -5.37 9.44
CA LEU A 42 -5.46 -5.71 10.06
C LEU A 42 -5.71 -7.23 10.02
N GLY A 43 -5.43 -7.87 8.89
CA GLY A 43 -5.57 -9.32 8.70
C GLY A 43 -4.66 -10.12 9.63
N SER A 44 -3.40 -9.69 9.81
CA SER A 44 -2.48 -10.33 10.77
C SER A 44 -2.93 -10.19 12.24
N GLY A 45 -3.96 -9.37 12.50
CA GLY A 45 -4.55 -9.14 13.82
C GLY A 45 -5.93 -9.75 14.00
N GLY A 46 -6.39 -10.54 13.02
CA GLY A 46 -7.72 -11.16 13.03
C GLY A 46 -8.86 -10.22 12.65
N ARG A 47 -8.57 -8.98 12.24
CA ARG A 47 -9.59 -7.98 11.81
C ARG A 47 -9.89 -8.11 10.32
N GLU A 48 -10.31 -9.30 9.92
CA GLU A 48 -10.44 -9.70 8.50
C GLU A 48 -11.44 -8.83 7.72
N THR A 49 -12.59 -8.50 8.31
CA THR A 49 -13.59 -7.65 7.65
C THR A 49 -13.04 -6.26 7.32
N GLU A 50 -12.22 -5.68 8.20
CA GLU A 50 -11.62 -4.37 7.99
C GLU A 50 -10.45 -4.45 7.02
N ALA A 51 -9.68 -5.54 7.05
CA ALA A 51 -8.64 -5.83 6.06
C ALA A 51 -9.22 -5.88 4.64
N ILE A 52 -10.30 -6.64 4.45
CA ILE A 52 -11.02 -6.72 3.17
C ILE A 52 -11.53 -5.34 2.74
N SER A 53 -12.07 -4.55 3.68
CA SER A 53 -12.52 -3.19 3.38
C SER A 53 -11.37 -2.32 2.83
N GLN A 54 -10.21 -2.31 3.48
CA GLN A 54 -9.06 -1.52 3.03
C GLN A 54 -8.50 -2.01 1.69
N HIS A 55 -8.47 -3.32 1.47
CA HIS A 55 -8.07 -3.91 0.20
C HIS A 55 -9.02 -3.50 -0.93
N ASN A 56 -10.33 -3.60 -0.71
CA ASN A 56 -11.34 -3.17 -1.70
C ASN A 56 -11.20 -1.69 -2.06
N ILE A 57 -10.92 -0.82 -1.08
CA ILE A 57 -10.67 0.60 -1.37
C ILE A 57 -9.41 0.77 -2.23
N ALA A 58 -8.33 0.04 -1.94
CA ALA A 58 -7.12 0.06 -2.75
C ALA A 58 -7.38 -0.42 -4.18
N ALA A 59 -8.15 -1.51 -4.34
CA ALA A 59 -8.49 -2.08 -5.63
C ALA A 59 -9.41 -1.16 -6.47
N ASN A 60 -10.26 -0.37 -5.82
CA ASN A 60 -11.07 0.65 -6.49
C ASN A 60 -10.24 1.84 -7.00
N ILE A 61 -9.06 2.10 -6.41
CA ILE A 61 -8.14 3.15 -6.88
C ILE A 61 -7.32 2.61 -8.06
N ASP A 62 -6.64 1.49 -7.86
CA ASP A 62 -5.92 0.77 -8.91
C ASP A 62 -5.80 -0.72 -8.52
N ARG A 63 -6.64 -1.55 -9.15
CA ARG A 63 -6.67 -2.99 -8.92
C ARG A 63 -5.34 -3.68 -9.21
N LYS A 64 -4.64 -3.26 -10.26
CA LYS A 64 -3.40 -3.92 -10.70
C LYS A 64 -2.25 -3.62 -9.74
N GLN A 65 -2.15 -2.36 -9.29
CA GLN A 65 -1.20 -1.97 -8.24
C GLN A 65 -1.56 -2.62 -6.89
N ALA A 66 -2.85 -2.69 -6.52
CA ALA A 66 -3.29 -3.30 -5.27
C ALA A 66 -2.85 -4.78 -5.17
N LEU A 67 -3.08 -5.55 -6.23
CA LEU A 67 -2.63 -6.95 -6.31
C LEU A 67 -1.10 -7.04 -6.28
N GLY A 68 -0.39 -6.23 -7.06
CA GLY A 68 1.08 -6.28 -7.09
C GLY A 68 1.71 -5.95 -5.73
N TRP A 69 1.20 -4.93 -5.02
CA TRP A 69 1.66 -4.60 -3.67
C TRP A 69 1.35 -5.71 -2.66
N GLU A 70 0.18 -6.34 -2.75
CA GLU A 70 -0.19 -7.44 -1.86
C GLU A 70 0.76 -8.63 -2.03
N TYR A 71 0.99 -9.07 -3.27
CA TYR A 71 1.91 -10.17 -3.57
C TYR A 71 3.34 -9.86 -3.12
N LEU A 72 3.81 -8.63 -3.36
CA LEU A 72 5.15 -8.22 -2.94
C LEU A 72 5.31 -8.27 -1.42
N LEU A 73 4.34 -7.73 -0.68
CA LEU A 73 4.41 -7.62 0.78
C LEU A 73 4.20 -8.96 1.50
N LYS A 74 3.32 -9.83 0.97
CA LYS A 74 3.06 -11.16 1.57
C LYS A 74 4.08 -12.21 1.18
N SER A 75 4.49 -12.23 -0.09
CA SER A 75 5.22 -13.38 -0.67
C SER A 75 6.66 -13.04 -1.07
N GLY A 76 7.05 -11.77 -1.05
CA GLY A 76 8.37 -11.31 -1.45
C GLY A 76 8.52 -11.10 -2.97
N SER A 77 9.64 -10.46 -3.36
CA SER A 77 9.86 -9.96 -4.72
C SER A 77 9.90 -11.04 -5.80
N VAL A 78 10.53 -12.19 -5.52
CA VAL A 78 10.65 -13.31 -6.48
C VAL A 78 9.27 -13.90 -6.77
N ASN A 79 8.49 -14.18 -5.73
CA ASN A 79 7.16 -14.76 -5.90
C ASN A 79 6.18 -13.78 -6.55
N ALA A 80 6.26 -12.49 -6.18
CA ALA A 80 5.46 -11.45 -6.82
C ALA A 80 5.78 -11.32 -8.31
N PHE A 81 7.06 -11.39 -8.69
CA PHE A 81 7.46 -11.40 -10.10
C PHE A 81 6.92 -12.61 -10.85
N LEU A 82 7.04 -13.82 -10.28
CA LEU A 82 6.50 -15.04 -10.90
C LEU A 82 4.98 -14.97 -11.04
N ALA A 83 4.27 -14.45 -10.04
CA ALA A 83 2.82 -14.25 -10.09
C ALA A 83 2.43 -13.27 -11.21
N ALA A 84 3.11 -12.13 -11.31
CA ALA A 84 2.86 -11.14 -12.36
C ALA A 84 3.21 -11.63 -13.78
N ARG A 85 4.19 -12.52 -13.91
CA ARG A 85 4.48 -13.18 -15.20
C ARG A 85 3.36 -14.11 -15.66
N ASN A 86 2.70 -14.77 -14.72
CA ASN A 86 1.63 -15.72 -15.01
C ASN A 86 0.24 -15.08 -15.03
N ASN A 87 0.10 -13.85 -14.52
CA ASN A 87 -1.16 -13.10 -14.47
C ASN A 87 -0.93 -11.61 -14.78
N SER A 88 -1.46 -11.16 -15.92
CA SER A 88 -1.36 -9.78 -16.39
C SER A 88 -2.14 -8.75 -15.55
N GLU A 89 -3.03 -9.21 -14.67
CA GLU A 89 -3.75 -8.36 -13.70
C GLU A 89 -2.86 -7.91 -12.53
N ILE A 90 -1.69 -8.52 -12.32
CA ILE A 90 -0.78 -8.16 -11.23
C ILE A 90 0.31 -7.24 -11.78
N ALA A 91 0.57 -6.12 -11.10
CA ALA A 91 1.69 -5.26 -11.45
C ALA A 91 3.03 -5.97 -11.20
N LEU A 92 3.98 -5.83 -12.11
CA LEU A 92 5.34 -6.29 -11.86
C LEU A 92 5.93 -5.52 -10.68
N PRO A 93 6.77 -6.15 -9.83
CA PRO A 93 7.41 -5.44 -8.72
C PRO A 93 8.18 -4.18 -9.15
N ALA A 94 8.73 -4.18 -10.37
CA ALA A 94 9.44 -3.03 -10.94
C ALA A 94 8.50 -1.88 -11.39
N ASP A 95 7.23 -2.19 -11.68
CA ASP A 95 6.22 -1.22 -12.13
C ASP A 95 5.37 -0.70 -10.96
N LEU A 96 5.63 -1.18 -9.74
CA LEU A 96 4.95 -0.71 -8.56
C LEU A 96 5.35 0.73 -8.28
N LEU A 97 4.37 1.63 -8.28
CA LEU A 97 4.58 3.04 -8.03
C LEU A 97 4.38 3.30 -6.53
N PRO A 98 5.44 3.52 -5.73
CA PRO A 98 5.27 4.11 -4.41
C PRO A 98 4.84 5.57 -4.62
N GLU A 99 3.54 5.77 -4.79
CA GLU A 99 2.94 7.06 -5.16
C GLU A 99 3.25 8.21 -4.18
N ALA A 100 3.83 7.90 -3.01
CA ALA A 100 4.29 8.87 -2.02
C ALA A 100 5.37 9.84 -2.54
N ALA A 101 5.98 9.64 -3.72
CA ALA A 101 7.01 10.54 -4.23
C ALA A 101 6.66 11.31 -5.52
N VAL A 102 5.65 10.91 -6.31
CA VAL A 102 5.53 11.42 -7.69
C VAL A 102 4.29 12.30 -7.94
N ARG A 103 3.12 12.02 -7.35
CA ARG A 103 1.90 12.77 -7.73
C ARG A 103 1.58 13.99 -6.87
N HIS A 104 2.05 14.08 -5.63
CA HIS A 104 1.77 15.28 -4.84
C HIS A 104 2.54 16.53 -5.29
N TYR A 105 3.54 16.39 -6.18
CA TYR A 105 4.24 17.52 -6.80
C TYR A 105 3.57 18.02 -8.10
N LEU A 106 2.61 17.28 -8.66
CA LEU A 106 1.97 17.65 -9.94
C LEU A 106 0.58 18.29 -9.77
N ASP A 107 -0.09 18.08 -8.65
CA ASP A 107 -1.36 18.78 -8.35
C ASP A 107 -1.15 20.18 -7.76
N ASP A 108 0.08 20.52 -7.36
CA ASP A 108 0.48 21.86 -6.87
C ASP A 108 1.18 22.73 -7.93
N ALA A 109 1.25 22.29 -9.19
CA ALA A 109 1.62 23.18 -10.27
C ALA A 109 0.38 24.05 -10.61
N PRO A 110 0.37 25.36 -10.30
CA PRO A 110 -0.73 26.22 -10.72
C PRO A 110 -0.87 26.15 -12.25
N PRO A 111 -2.10 26.12 -12.80
CA PRO A 111 -2.30 26.15 -14.23
C PRO A 111 -1.78 27.49 -14.75
N ASN A 112 -0.75 27.44 -15.60
CA ASN A 112 -0.28 28.51 -16.46
C ASN A 112 -0.01 29.89 -15.80
N SER A 113 1.26 30.25 -15.74
CA SER A 113 1.65 31.65 -15.91
C SER A 113 2.92 31.78 -16.75
N ARG A 114 2.81 31.48 -18.04
CA ARG A 114 3.13 32.36 -19.19
C ARG A 114 3.14 31.59 -20.50
#